data_AF-A0A9X4LI23-F1
#
_entry.id   AF-A0A9X4LI23-F1
#
_cell.length_a   1.000
_cell.length_b   1.000
_cell.length_c   1.000
_cell.angle_alpha   90.00
_cell.angle_beta   90.00
_cell.angle_gamma   90.00
#
_symmetry.space_group_name_H-M   'P 1'
#
loop_
_entity.id
_entity.type
_entity.pdbx_description
1 polymer ?
#
loop_
_entity_poly.entity_id
_entity_poly.type
_entity_poly.pdbx_seq_one_letter_code
_entity_poly.pdbx_strand_id
1 'polypeptide(L)'
;MGMNVNLTPQLEALVRAKVSSGLYTSASEVVREALRLMEEQDRLKEVKREELRREIQAGKNSGPSTAWDATAIKRKARARKRATEAA
;
A
#
# COMPACT_ATOMS: atom_id res chain seq x y z
N MET A 1 14.26 28.01 8.83
CA MET A 1 14.17 27.65 10.27
C MET A 1 14.56 26.18 10.40
N GLY A 2 15.52 25.83 11.25
CA GLY A 2 16.00 24.45 11.40
C GLY A 2 15.21 23.69 12.46
N MET A 3 15.01 22.38 12.25
CA MET A 3 14.42 21.47 13.22
C MET A 3 15.51 20.53 13.74
N ASN A 4 15.66 20.44 15.06
CA ASN A 4 16.57 19.49 15.69
C ASN A 4 15.83 18.18 15.98
N VAL A 5 16.40 17.07 15.56
CA VAL A 5 15.86 15.73 15.79
C VAL A 5 16.95 14.84 16.36
N ASN A 6 16.61 14.04 17.37
CA ASN A 6 17.52 13.07 17.95
C ASN A 6 17.35 11.75 17.21
N LEU A 7 18.47 11.19 16.75
CA LEU A 7 18.50 9.89 16.09
C LEU A 7 19.06 8.84 17.05
N THR A 8 18.62 7.60 16.90
CA THR A 8 19.29 6.48 17.55
C THR A 8 20.68 6.27 16.94
N PRO A 9 21.65 5.68 17.66
CA PRO A 9 23.00 5.45 17.13
C PRO A 9 23.02 4.69 15.80
N GLN A 10 22.08 3.76 15.61
CA GLN A 10 21.94 2.98 14.38
C GLN A 10 21.51 3.85 13.18
N LEU A 11 20.55 4.74 13.39
CA LEU A 11 20.08 5.67 12.35
C LEU A 11 21.14 6.72 12.03
N GLU A 12 21.86 7.20 13.04
CA GLU A 12 22.98 8.12 12.83
C GLU A 12 24.09 7.47 11.98
N ALA A 13 24.48 6.23 12.31
CA ALA A 13 25.46 5.47 11.53
C ALA A 13 25.02 5.28 10.07
N LEU A 14 23.73 4.97 9.85
CA LEU A 14 23.16 4.87 8.51
C LEU A 14 23.25 6.18 7.73
N VAL A 15 22.85 7.30 8.34
CA VAL A 15 22.92 8.63 7.71
C VAL A 15 24.36 8.99 7.39
N ARG A 16 25.30 8.76 8.31
CA ARG A 16 26.74 8.99 8.09
C ARG A 16 27.27 8.16 6.93
N ALA A 17 26.92 6.88 6.85
CA ALA A 17 27.34 6.00 5.75
C ALA A 17 26.79 6.46 4.38
N LYS A 18 25.55 6.97 4.34
CA LYS A 18 24.95 7.52 3.12
C LYS A 18 25.66 8.78 2.65
N VAL A 19 26.00 9.68 3.56
CA VAL A 19 26.77 10.89 3.20
C VAL A 19 28.20 10.53 2.79
N SER A 20 28.88 9.64 3.52
CA SER A 20 30.26 9.25 3.21
C SER A 20 30.40 8.50 1.87
N SER A 21 29.32 7.89 1.38
CA SER A 21 29.29 7.29 0.04
C SER A 21 29.38 8.30 -1.11
N GLY A 22 29.21 9.60 -0.83
CA GLY A 22 29.16 10.66 -1.84
C GLY A 22 27.82 10.79 -2.57
N LEU A 23 26.85 9.90 -2.29
CA LEU A 23 25.50 9.98 -2.87
C LEU A 23 24.67 11.16 -2.35
N TYR A 24 25.01 11.68 -1.16
CA TYR A 24 24.32 12.79 -0.52
C TYR A 24 25.32 13.79 0.03
N THR A 25 25.00 15.08 -0.07
CA THR A 25 25.87 16.18 0.36
C THR A 25 25.77 16.47 1.86
N SER A 26 24.65 16.10 2.50
CA SER A 26 24.40 16.39 3.91
C SER A 26 23.41 15.42 4.56
N ALA A 27 23.45 15.33 5.89
CA ALA A 27 22.47 14.56 6.67
C ALA A 27 21.03 15.06 6.43
N SER A 28 20.83 16.38 6.31
CA SER A 28 19.52 16.95 6.02
C SER A 28 18.97 16.52 4.66
N GLU A 29 19.84 16.26 3.67
CA GLU A 29 19.41 15.74 2.37
C GLU A 29 18.94 14.29 2.47
N VAL A 30 19.69 13.45 3.19
CA VAL A 30 19.28 12.06 3.46
C VAL A 30 17.93 12.01 4.15
N VAL A 31 17.71 12.85 5.17
CA VAL A 31 16.45 12.90 5.93
C VAL A 31 15.30 13.39 5.06
N ARG A 32 15.51 14.43 4.22
CA ARG A 32 14.48 14.90 3.29
C ARG A 32 14.04 13.82 2.31
N GLU A 33 15.00 13.08 1.75
CA GLU A 33 14.68 12.01 0.81
C GLU A 33 13.96 10.84 1.51
N ALA A 34 14.42 10.46 2.71
CA ALA A 34 13.73 9.45 3.50
C ALA A 34 12.28 9.83 3.83
N LEU A 35 12.02 11.08 4.20
CA LEU A 35 10.68 11.59 4.47
C LEU A 35 9.82 11.63 3.19
N ARG A 36 10.41 11.97 2.04
CA ARG A 36 9.70 11.93 0.75
C ARG A 36 9.24 10.52 0.40
N LEU A 37 10.12 9.53 0.58
CA LEU A 37 9.80 8.12 0.36
C LEU A 37 8.73 7.62 1.34
N MET A 38 8.82 8.04 2.60
CA MET A 38 7.82 7.72 3.62
C MET A 38 6.44 8.28 3.27
N GLU A 39 6.38 9.55 2.85
CA GLU A 39 5.13 10.20 2.43
C GLU A 39 4.52 9.50 1.21
N GLU A 40 5.33 9.12 0.22
CA GLU A 40 4.84 8.38 -0.95
C GLU A 40 4.26 7.02 -0.57
N GLN A 41 4.93 6.28 0.31
CA GLN A 41 4.41 5.02 0.82
C GLN A 41 3.09 5.20 1.58
N ASP A 42 2.97 6.26 2.38
CA ASP A 42 1.76 6.53 3.15
C ASP A 42 0.60 6.94 2.24
N ARG A 43 0.85 7.74 1.19
CA ARG A 43 -0.15 8.02 0.15
C ARG A 43 -0.67 6.74 -0.51
N LEU A 44 0.23 5.83 -0.91
CA LEU A 44 -0.16 4.57 -1.53
C LEU A 44 -0.98 3.68 -0.59
N LYS A 45 -0.60 3.62 0.69
CA LYS A 45 -1.38 2.90 1.72
C LYS A 45 -2.77 3.51 1.90
N GLU A 46 -2.87 4.84 1.88
CA GLU A 46 -4.14 5.53 2.03
C GLU A 46 -5.09 5.24 0.86
N VAL A 47 -4.60 5.33 -0.38
CA VAL A 47 -5.38 4.99 -1.58
C VAL A 47 -5.91 3.55 -1.48
N LYS A 48 -5.04 2.59 -1.15
CA LYS A 48 -5.43 1.18 -0.98
C LYS A 48 -6.46 0.99 0.15
N ARG A 49 -6.32 1.73 1.25
CA ARG A 49 -7.26 1.66 2.37
C ARG A 49 -8.63 2.20 1.98
N GLU A 50 -8.68 3.30 1.23
CA GLU A 50 -9.93 3.87 0.74
C GLU A 50 -10.61 2.97 -0.28
N GLU A 51 -9.85 2.33 -1.19
CA GLU A 51 -10.37 1.33 -2.11
C GLU A 51 -11.00 0.14 -1.35
N LEU A 52 -10.28 -0.43 -0.39
CA LEU A 52 -10.79 -1.54 0.42
C LEU A 52 -12.05 -1.16 1.19
N ARG A 53 -12.11 0.07 1.75
CA ARG A 53 -13.32 0.57 2.42
C ARG A 53 -14.49 0.66 1.47
N ARG A 54 -14.28 1.14 0.24
CA ARG A 54 -15.31 1.20 -0.80
C ARG A 54 -15.81 -0.19 -1.17
N GLU A 55 -14.93 -1.16 -1.39
CA GLU A 55 -15.30 -2.54 -1.71
C GLU A 55 -16.10 -3.20 -0.58
N ILE A 56 -15.67 -3.02 0.67
CA ILE A 56 -16.40 -3.51 1.84
C ILE A 56 -17.80 -2.88 1.90
N GLN A 57 -17.91 -1.57 1.68
CA GLN A 57 -19.21 -0.89 1.70
C GLN A 57 -20.12 -1.36 0.56
N ALA A 58 -19.56 -1.56 -0.64
CA ALA A 58 -20.28 -2.14 -1.77
C ALA A 58 -20.78 -3.56 -1.43
N GLY A 59 -19.95 -4.38 -0.80
CA GLY A 59 -20.33 -5.71 -0.31
C GLY A 59 -21.46 -5.65 0.72
N LYS A 60 -21.36 -4.75 1.71
CA LYS A 60 -22.43 -4.52 2.71
C LYS A 60 -23.75 -4.09 2.06
N ASN A 61 -23.68 -3.28 1.01
CA ASN A 61 -24.84 -2.80 0.27
C ASN A 61 -25.36 -3.81 -0.77
N SER A 62 -24.67 -4.94 -1.00
CA SER A 62 -25.03 -5.92 -2.03
C SER A 62 -26.19 -6.85 -1.68
N GLY A 63 -26.76 -6.69 -0.47
CA GLY A 63 -27.88 -7.48 0.03
C GLY A 63 -27.47 -8.41 1.18
N PRO A 64 -28.41 -9.24 1.65
CA PRO A 64 -28.16 -10.13 2.79
C PRO A 64 -27.11 -11.19 2.44
N SER A 65 -26.26 -11.51 3.42
CA SER A 65 -25.31 -12.62 3.28
C SER A 65 -26.06 -13.94 3.11
N THR A 66 -25.54 -14.80 2.25
CA THR A 66 -26.07 -16.15 2.01
C THR A 66 -25.05 -17.20 2.48
N ALA A 67 -25.49 -18.45 2.65
CA ALA A 67 -24.60 -19.54 3.00
C ALA A 67 -23.56 -19.77 1.90
N TRP A 68 -22.30 -19.97 2.30
CA TRP A 68 -21.20 -20.20 1.38
C TRP A 68 -21.23 -21.63 0.81
N ASP A 69 -21.30 -21.76 -0.52
CA ASP A 69 -21.16 -23.04 -1.23
C ASP A 69 -20.20 -22.88 -2.43
N ALA A 70 -18.97 -23.35 -2.24
CA ALA A 70 -17.93 -23.30 -3.26
C ALA A 70 -18.27 -24.09 -4.53
N THR A 71 -19.04 -25.18 -4.42
CA THR A 71 -19.40 -26.02 -5.57
C THR A 71 -20.43 -25.33 -6.46
N ALA A 72 -21.45 -24.72 -5.86
CA ALA A 72 -22.45 -23.94 -6.57
C ALA A 72 -21.84 -22.70 -7.24
N ILE A 73 -20.93 -22.00 -6.54
CA ILE A 73 -20.22 -20.83 -7.09
C ILE A 73 -19.40 -21.22 -8.32
N LYS A 74 -18.58 -22.29 -8.24
CA LYS A 74 -17.77 -22.78 -9.37
C LYS A 74 -18.65 -23.21 -10.55
N ARG A 75 -19.77 -23.90 -10.30
CA ARG A 75 -20.73 -24.31 -11.34
C ARG A 75 -21.30 -23.09 -12.07
N LYS A 76 -21.74 -22.06 -11.32
CA LYS A 76 -22.25 -20.79 -11.89
C LYS A 76 -21.20 -20.05 -12.71
N ALA A 77 -19.95 -19.98 -12.23
CA ALA A 77 -18.85 -19.33 -12.96
C ALA A 77 -18.54 -20.03 -14.30
N ARG A 78 -18.46 -21.37 -14.31
CA ARG A 78 -18.21 -22.16 -15.54
C ARG A 78 -19.34 -22.05 -16.57
N ALA A 79 -20.59 -21.94 -16.10
CA ALA A 79 -21.73 -21.72 -16.99
C ALA A 79 -21.64 -20.35 -17.69
N ARG A 80 -21.30 -19.28 -16.94
CA ARG A 80 -21.10 -17.94 -17.52
C ARG A 80 -20.01 -17.94 -18.59
N LYS A 81 -18.84 -18.53 -18.29
CA LYS A 81 -17.72 -18.60 -19.24
C LYS A 81 -18.12 -19.25 -20.57
N ARG A 82 -18.79 -20.41 -20.52
CA ARG A 82 -19.27 -21.11 -21.72
C ARG A 82 -20.28 -20.30 -22.53
N ALA A 83 -21.14 -19.53 -21.85
CA ALA A 83 -22.09 -18.65 -22.53
C ALA A 83 -21.42 -17.45 -23.20
N THR A 84 -20.29 -16.95 -22.66
CA THR A 84 -19.50 -15.88 -23.28
C THR A 84 -18.66 -16.37 -24.46
N GLU A 85 -18.23 -17.64 -24.45
CA GLU A 85 -17.46 -18.26 -25.55
C GLU A 85 -18.34 -18.71 -26.74
N ALA A 86 -19.64 -18.89 -26.51
CA ALA A 86 -20.60 -19.28 -27.53
C ALA A 86 -21.29 -18.09 -28.23
N ALA A 87 -21.00 -16.85 -27.80
CA ALA A 87 -21.49 -15.60 -28.36
C ALA A 87 -20.40 -14.90 -29.17
#